data_AF-U1YEL9-F1
#
_entry.id   AF-U1YEL9-F1
#
_cell.length_a   1.000
_cell.length_b   1.000
_cell.length_c   1.000
_cell.angle_alpha   90.00
_cell.angle_beta   90.00
_cell.angle_gamma   90.00
#
_symmetry.space_group_name_H-M   'P 1'
#
loop_
_entity.id
_entity.type
_entity.pdbx_description
1 polymer ?
#
loop_
_entity_poly.entity_id
_entity_poly.type
_entity_poly.pdbx_seq_one_letter_code
_entity_poly.pdbx_strand_id
1 'polypeptide(L)'
;MNKKTIEAINAHALAEYPREAVGFVVAKGRKEIYVPGVNVASEPENFFITRPEDWVQAQEQGELIAFVHSHPNMSAAPSQADRVACEAMAEYVKPLEWLIVSVMPGAGTPQVREMESFRPEGYQAPLIGRQFYHGVLDCYTLVRDFYRRERAVVLPDFEREDGWWEGDEELYLDNFAKAGFVEVEDGPKTGDVILMQLRSDRVNHAGVYLGASSLAEASHLHPVPDAMLHHAYGYLSERVPYGGYWAQITRKIIRHKELL
;
A
#
# COMPACT_ATOMS: atom_id res chain seq x y z
N MET A 1 5.38 1.43 -26.98
CA MET A 1 5.70 -0.01 -26.97
C MET A 1 5.42 -0.63 -28.32
N ASN A 2 6.26 -1.56 -28.80
CA ASN A 2 6.09 -2.22 -30.08
C ASN A 2 5.08 -3.39 -30.00
N LYS A 3 4.52 -3.77 -31.15
CA LYS A 3 3.47 -4.80 -31.26
C LYS A 3 3.88 -6.16 -30.67
N LYS A 4 5.12 -6.61 -30.90
CA LYS A 4 5.61 -7.91 -30.40
C LYS A 4 5.73 -7.92 -28.88
N THR A 5 6.16 -6.81 -28.27
CA THR A 5 6.21 -6.66 -26.82
C THR A 5 4.80 -6.74 -26.23
N ILE A 6 3.83 -6.04 -26.81
CA ILE A 6 2.43 -6.07 -26.38
C ILE A 6 1.85 -7.49 -26.50
N GLU A 7 2.12 -8.19 -27.61
CA GLU A 7 1.69 -9.59 -27.81
C GLU A 7 2.28 -10.53 -26.73
N ALA A 8 3.55 -10.35 -26.36
CA ALA A 8 4.20 -11.13 -25.30
C ALA A 8 3.64 -10.84 -23.91
N ILE A 9 3.39 -9.55 -23.60
CA ILE A 9 2.73 -9.13 -22.36
C ILE A 9 1.35 -9.76 -22.25
N ASN A 10 0.53 -9.65 -23.30
CA ASN A 10 -0.83 -10.18 -23.32
C ASN A 10 -0.83 -11.71 -23.18
N ALA A 11 0.10 -12.41 -23.84
CA ALA A 11 0.24 -13.86 -23.73
C ALA A 11 0.57 -14.29 -22.29
N HIS A 12 1.44 -13.55 -21.60
CA HIS A 12 1.77 -13.84 -20.19
C HIS A 12 0.59 -13.55 -19.26
N ALA A 13 -0.08 -12.41 -19.41
CA ALA A 13 -1.28 -12.07 -18.63
C ALA A 13 -2.39 -13.12 -18.77
N LEU A 14 -2.58 -13.67 -19.97
CA LEU A 14 -3.53 -14.76 -20.22
C LEU A 14 -3.11 -16.09 -19.60
N ALA A 15 -1.81 -16.38 -19.54
CA ALA A 15 -1.28 -17.62 -19.00
C ALA A 15 -1.33 -17.65 -17.46
N GLU A 16 -1.21 -16.49 -16.82
CA GLU A 16 -1.23 -16.35 -15.36
C GLU A 16 -2.65 -16.33 -14.77
N TYR A 17 -3.64 -15.91 -15.55
CA TYR A 17 -5.04 -15.84 -15.11
C TYR A 17 -5.53 -17.16 -14.49
N PRO A 18 -6.15 -17.14 -13.28
CA PRO A 18 -6.71 -15.98 -12.57
C PRO A 18 -5.73 -15.19 -11.70
N ARG A 19 -4.44 -15.52 -11.66
CA ARG A 19 -3.42 -14.75 -10.94
C ARG A 19 -3.03 -13.48 -11.70
N GLU A 20 -2.59 -12.47 -10.97
CA GLU A 20 -1.90 -11.32 -11.55
C GLU A 20 -0.56 -11.77 -12.15
N ALA A 21 -0.37 -11.54 -13.44
CA ALA A 21 0.95 -11.54 -14.05
C ALA A 21 1.75 -10.33 -13.59
N VAL A 22 3.06 -10.50 -13.43
CA VAL A 22 4.03 -9.40 -13.25
C VAL A 22 5.18 -9.53 -14.23
N GLY A 23 5.81 -8.44 -14.61
CA GLY A 23 6.98 -8.50 -15.47
C GLY A 23 7.55 -7.13 -15.82
N PHE A 24 8.54 -7.16 -16.70
CA PHE A 24 9.33 -5.98 -17.04
C PHE A 24 9.48 -5.85 -18.55
N VAL A 25 9.56 -4.62 -19.03
CA VAL A 25 10.03 -4.34 -20.38
C VAL A 25 11.39 -3.66 -20.29
N VAL A 26 12.35 -4.21 -21.04
CA VAL A 26 13.71 -3.71 -21.09
C VAL A 26 14.09 -3.27 -22.50
N ALA A 27 14.86 -2.19 -22.59
CA ALA A 27 15.46 -1.71 -23.83
C ALA A 27 16.87 -2.28 -23.99
N LYS A 28 17.11 -2.99 -25.09
CA LYS A 28 18.43 -3.47 -25.51
C LYS A 28 18.78 -2.85 -26.87
N GLY A 29 19.41 -1.68 -26.83
CA GLY A 29 19.64 -0.86 -28.02
C GLY A 29 18.32 -0.36 -28.61
N ARG A 30 17.98 -0.79 -29.84
CA ARG A 30 16.71 -0.43 -30.52
C ARG A 30 15.59 -1.45 -30.34
N LYS A 31 15.81 -2.50 -29.55
CA LYS A 31 14.83 -3.57 -29.30
C LYS A 31 14.24 -3.41 -27.91
N GLU A 32 12.94 -3.66 -27.81
CA GLU A 32 12.28 -3.92 -26.52
C GLU A 32 12.20 -5.43 -26.32
N ILE A 33 12.38 -5.89 -25.10
CA ILE A 33 12.27 -7.28 -24.69
C ILE A 33 11.34 -7.32 -23.49
N TYR A 34 10.31 -8.17 -23.54
CA TYR A 34 9.47 -8.46 -22.37
C TYR A 34 10.11 -9.60 -21.57
N VAL A 35 10.24 -9.41 -20.27
CA VAL A 35 10.77 -10.38 -19.30
C VAL A 35 9.64 -10.69 -18.31
N PRO A 36 9.00 -11.87 -18.39
CA PRO A 36 7.98 -12.27 -17.43
C PRO A 36 8.62 -12.52 -16.06
N GLY A 37 8.01 -12.01 -14.99
CA GLY A 37 8.37 -12.31 -13.62
C GLY A 37 7.39 -13.31 -13.00
N VAL A 38 7.60 -13.63 -11.72
CA VAL A 38 6.72 -14.52 -10.96
C VAL A 38 6.08 -13.75 -9.82
N ASN A 39 4.75 -13.80 -9.75
CA ASN A 39 4.01 -13.27 -8.61
C ASN A 39 4.10 -14.26 -7.44
N VAL A 40 4.66 -13.81 -6.31
CA VAL A 40 4.81 -14.60 -5.07
C VAL A 40 3.91 -14.12 -3.93
N ALA A 41 2.90 -13.29 -4.21
CA ALA A 41 1.90 -12.92 -3.22
C ALA A 41 1.16 -14.16 -2.69
N SER A 42 0.75 -14.12 -1.42
CA SER A 42 -0.08 -15.15 -0.78
C SER A 42 -1.46 -15.26 -1.43
N GLU A 43 -2.01 -14.13 -1.87
CA GLU A 43 -3.25 -14.04 -2.65
C GLU A 43 -2.98 -13.46 -4.04
N PRO A 44 -2.40 -14.26 -4.96
CA PRO A 44 -1.91 -13.77 -6.24
C PRO A 44 -3.04 -13.38 -7.21
N GLU A 45 -4.30 -13.67 -6.88
CA GLU A 45 -5.50 -13.24 -7.63
C GLU A 45 -5.80 -11.73 -7.45
N ASN A 46 -5.35 -11.14 -6.33
CA ASN A 46 -5.73 -9.81 -5.86
C ASN A 46 -4.54 -8.86 -5.65
N PHE A 47 -3.35 -9.43 -5.44
CA PHE A 47 -2.14 -8.69 -5.15
C PHE A 47 -0.96 -9.28 -5.89
N PHE A 48 0.12 -8.49 -5.99
CA PHE A 48 1.39 -8.99 -6.48
C PHE A 48 2.55 -8.65 -5.56
N ILE A 49 3.48 -9.59 -5.47
CA ILE A 49 4.82 -9.38 -4.93
C ILE A 49 5.80 -9.89 -5.97
N THR A 50 6.76 -9.03 -6.35
CA THR A 50 7.82 -9.41 -7.29
C THR A 50 9.00 -9.98 -6.53
N ARG A 51 9.71 -10.95 -7.14
CA ARG A 51 10.94 -11.47 -6.56
C ARG A 51 12.12 -10.56 -6.89
N PRO A 52 13.06 -10.32 -5.96
CA PRO A 52 14.29 -9.58 -6.26
C PRO A 52 15.07 -10.16 -7.45
N GLU A 53 15.04 -11.48 -7.64
CA GLU A 53 15.73 -12.15 -8.74
C GLU A 53 15.15 -11.76 -10.11
N ASP A 54 13.84 -11.50 -10.20
CA ASP A 54 13.19 -11.11 -11.46
C ASP A 54 13.64 -9.70 -11.90
N TRP A 55 13.85 -8.81 -10.93
CA TRP A 55 14.43 -7.48 -11.18
C TRP A 55 15.84 -7.58 -11.73
N VAL A 56 16.70 -8.36 -11.06
CA VAL A 56 18.09 -8.57 -11.47
C VAL A 56 18.13 -9.17 -12.88
N GLN A 57 17.34 -10.21 -13.13
CA GLN A 57 17.26 -10.86 -14.44
C GLN A 57 16.81 -9.91 -15.55
N ALA A 58 15.84 -9.03 -15.28
CA ALA A 58 15.42 -8.02 -16.25
C ALA A 58 16.56 -7.02 -16.54
N GLN A 59 17.22 -6.50 -15.49
CA GLN A 59 18.32 -5.54 -15.64
C GLN A 59 19.53 -6.12 -16.39
N GLU A 60 19.82 -7.41 -16.24
CA GLU A 60 20.86 -8.09 -17.02
C GLU A 60 20.56 -8.14 -18.52
N GLN A 61 19.29 -8.05 -18.92
CA GLN A 61 18.88 -8.09 -20.31
C GLN A 61 18.88 -6.72 -21.00
N GLY A 62 18.76 -5.62 -20.25
CA GLY A 62 18.77 -4.25 -20.79
C GLY A 62 18.33 -3.20 -19.77
N GLU A 63 18.17 -1.95 -20.25
CA GLU A 63 17.65 -0.85 -19.42
C GLU A 63 16.16 -1.07 -19.14
N LEU A 64 15.74 -1.10 -17.87
CA LEU A 64 14.32 -1.13 -17.51
C LEU A 64 13.63 0.14 -18.02
N ILE A 65 12.54 -0.05 -18.78
CA ILE A 65 11.72 1.04 -19.30
C ILE A 65 10.25 0.97 -18.88
N ALA A 66 9.75 -0.22 -18.54
CA ALA A 66 8.41 -0.38 -17.99
C ALA A 66 8.32 -1.52 -16.98
N PHE A 67 7.43 -1.34 -16.01
CA PHE A 67 6.88 -2.38 -15.16
C PHE A 67 5.50 -2.79 -15.67
N VAL A 68 5.16 -4.07 -15.60
CA VAL A 68 3.91 -4.61 -16.14
C VAL A 68 3.26 -5.46 -15.06
N HIS A 69 1.98 -5.27 -14.81
CA HIS A 69 1.14 -6.26 -14.15
C HIS A 69 -0.22 -6.40 -14.82
N SER A 70 -1.03 -7.38 -14.40
CA SER A 70 -2.38 -7.59 -14.93
C SER A 70 -3.41 -7.54 -13.83
N HIS A 71 -4.60 -7.04 -14.14
CA HIS A 71 -5.79 -7.11 -13.30
C HIS A 71 -6.72 -8.23 -13.75
N PRO A 72 -6.86 -9.32 -12.99
CA PRO A 72 -7.88 -10.33 -13.19
C PRO A 72 -9.25 -9.77 -12.84
N ASN A 73 -10.24 -9.93 -13.72
CA ASN A 73 -11.64 -9.57 -13.49
C ASN A 73 -11.92 -8.07 -13.25
N MET A 74 -10.94 -7.19 -13.46
CA MET A 74 -11.08 -5.74 -13.29
C MET A 74 -10.60 -4.98 -14.53
N SER A 75 -10.94 -3.70 -14.63
CA SER A 75 -10.43 -2.81 -15.67
C SER A 75 -8.91 -2.59 -15.53
N ALA A 76 -8.28 -2.04 -16.57
CA ALA A 76 -6.86 -1.69 -16.54
C ALA A 76 -6.59 -0.36 -15.83
N ALA A 77 -7.62 0.31 -15.29
CA ALA A 77 -7.45 1.56 -14.58
C ALA A 77 -6.63 1.34 -13.29
N PRO A 78 -5.62 2.19 -13.00
CA PRO A 78 -4.77 2.03 -11.83
C PRO A 78 -5.54 2.30 -10.53
N SER A 79 -5.45 1.32 -9.62
CA SER A 79 -5.95 1.39 -8.25
C SER A 79 -5.14 2.39 -7.40
N GLN A 80 -5.58 2.64 -6.17
CA GLN A 80 -4.81 3.46 -5.25
C GLN A 80 -3.49 2.79 -4.84
N ALA A 81 -3.46 1.46 -4.74
CA ALA A 81 -2.24 0.71 -4.46
C ALA A 81 -1.24 0.82 -5.61
N ASP A 82 -1.70 0.70 -6.86
CA ASP A 82 -0.84 0.81 -8.05
C ASP A 82 -0.16 2.18 -8.12
N ARG A 83 -0.93 3.24 -7.87
CA ARG A 83 -0.40 4.61 -7.86
C ARG A 83 0.65 4.79 -6.76
N VAL A 84 0.38 4.34 -5.54
CA VAL A 84 1.33 4.45 -4.41
C VAL A 84 2.59 3.62 -4.65
N ALA A 85 2.45 2.39 -5.15
CA ALA A 85 3.58 1.53 -5.48
C ALA A 85 4.43 2.12 -6.62
N CYS A 86 3.80 2.75 -7.60
CA CYS A 86 4.48 3.47 -8.69
C CYS A 86 5.31 4.65 -8.19
N GLU A 87 4.76 5.48 -7.28
CA GLU A 87 5.53 6.56 -6.63
C GLU A 87 6.69 6.01 -5.80
N ALA A 88 6.43 5.00 -4.95
CA ALA A 88 7.44 4.41 -4.08
C ALA A 88 8.62 3.80 -4.88
N MET A 89 8.32 3.13 -5.99
CA MET A 89 9.33 2.58 -6.89
C MET A 89 10.21 3.66 -7.51
N ALA A 90 9.64 4.81 -7.85
CA ALA A 90 10.36 5.93 -8.46
C ALA A 90 11.40 6.59 -7.51
N GLU A 91 11.35 6.29 -6.21
CA GLU A 91 12.37 6.72 -5.26
C GLU A 91 13.68 5.93 -5.37
N TYR A 92 13.60 4.66 -5.82
CA TYR A 92 14.73 3.73 -5.84
C TYR A 92 15.28 3.44 -7.23
N VAL A 93 14.44 3.58 -8.26
CA VAL A 93 14.83 3.36 -9.66
C VAL A 93 14.38 4.52 -10.54
N LYS A 94 14.97 4.64 -11.73
CA LYS A 94 14.52 5.59 -12.75
C LYS A 94 13.00 5.42 -12.97
N PRO A 95 12.20 6.52 -13.01
CA PRO A 95 10.76 6.43 -13.21
C PRO A 95 10.41 5.57 -14.42
N LEU A 96 9.71 4.46 -14.15
CA LEU A 96 9.26 3.51 -15.16
C LEU A 96 7.85 3.87 -15.63
N GLU A 97 7.53 3.49 -16.87
CA GLU A 97 6.15 3.37 -17.30
C GLU A 97 5.52 2.14 -16.66
N TRP A 98 4.35 2.29 -16.06
CA TRP A 98 3.59 1.17 -15.52
C TRP A 98 2.50 0.80 -16.50
N LEU A 99 2.38 -0.49 -16.80
CA LEU A 99 1.38 -1.05 -17.70
C LEU A 99 0.49 -2.02 -16.94
N ILE A 100 -0.81 -1.80 -17.04
CA ILE A 100 -1.82 -2.68 -16.43
C ILE A 100 -2.59 -3.35 -17.55
N VAL A 101 -2.69 -4.68 -17.50
CA VAL A 101 -3.45 -5.48 -18.47
C VAL A 101 -4.73 -5.99 -17.83
N SER A 102 -5.90 -5.59 -18.34
CA SER A 102 -7.18 -6.16 -17.91
C SER A 102 -7.39 -7.52 -18.55
N VAL A 103 -7.53 -8.56 -17.73
CA VAL A 103 -7.86 -9.92 -18.18
C VAL A 103 -9.22 -10.32 -17.61
N MET A 104 -10.17 -10.58 -18.50
CA MET A 104 -11.55 -10.94 -18.13
C MET A 104 -11.88 -12.38 -18.51
N PRO A 105 -12.87 -13.00 -17.84
CA PRO A 105 -13.44 -14.26 -18.30
C PRO A 105 -14.02 -14.09 -19.71
N GLY A 106 -13.71 -15.02 -20.61
CA GLY A 106 -14.33 -15.10 -21.92
C GLY A 106 -15.19 -16.35 -22.08
N ALA A 107 -15.82 -16.50 -23.25
CA ALA A 107 -16.57 -17.69 -23.61
C ALA A 107 -15.61 -18.87 -23.87
N GLY A 108 -15.18 -19.53 -22.79
CA GLY A 108 -14.32 -20.72 -22.80
C GLY A 108 -12.86 -20.47 -22.44
N THR A 109 -12.31 -19.30 -22.74
CA THR A 109 -10.93 -18.90 -22.37
C THR A 109 -10.89 -17.44 -21.91
N PRO A 110 -9.97 -17.06 -21.00
CA PRO A 110 -9.79 -15.67 -20.60
C PRO A 110 -9.38 -14.81 -21.80
N GLN A 111 -9.67 -13.51 -21.73
CA GLN A 111 -9.40 -12.56 -22.80
C GLN A 111 -8.83 -11.26 -22.23
N VAL A 112 -7.78 -10.74 -22.87
CA VAL A 112 -7.33 -9.37 -22.63
C VAL A 112 -8.39 -8.41 -23.17
N ARG A 113 -8.83 -7.48 -22.35
CA ARG A 113 -9.82 -6.46 -22.74
C ARG A 113 -9.18 -5.14 -23.13
N GLU A 114 -8.27 -4.68 -22.29
CA GLU A 114 -7.65 -3.37 -22.39
C GLU A 114 -6.29 -3.38 -21.70
N MET A 115 -5.48 -2.39 -22.05
CA MET A 115 -4.20 -2.11 -21.42
C MET A 115 -4.10 -0.61 -21.22
N GLU A 116 -3.79 -0.19 -20.01
CA GLU A 116 -3.53 1.22 -19.68
C GLU A 116 -2.10 1.41 -19.22
N SER A 117 -1.57 2.61 -19.45
CA SER A 117 -0.24 3.02 -19.05
C SER A 117 -0.32 4.25 -18.16
N PHE A 118 0.49 4.28 -17.10
CA PHE A 118 0.66 5.47 -16.27
C PHE A 118 2.11 5.60 -15.79
N ARG A 119 2.43 6.73 -15.17
CA ARG A 119 3.76 7.05 -14.64
C ARG A 119 3.61 7.76 -13.29
N PRO A 120 4.67 7.83 -12.48
CA PRO A 120 4.67 8.65 -11.27
C PRO A 120 4.26 10.09 -11.60
N GLU A 121 3.28 10.60 -10.87
CA GLU A 121 2.68 11.93 -11.03
C GLU A 121 2.71 12.74 -9.71
N GLY A 122 3.33 12.21 -8.66
CA GLY A 122 3.30 12.76 -7.31
C GLY A 122 2.01 12.40 -6.56
N TYR A 123 1.39 11.26 -6.90
CA TYR A 123 0.16 10.82 -6.25
C TYR A 123 0.36 10.57 -4.75
N GLN A 124 -0.59 11.05 -3.96
CA GLN A 124 -0.64 10.79 -2.52
C GLN A 124 -2.04 10.31 -2.16
N ALA A 125 -2.17 9.10 -1.62
CA ALA A 125 -3.46 8.59 -1.19
C ALA A 125 -4.07 9.51 -0.10
N PRO A 126 -5.36 9.84 -0.13
CA PRO A 126 -5.98 10.70 0.89
C PRO A 126 -5.97 10.01 2.26
N LEU A 127 -5.77 10.72 3.37
CA LEU A 127 -5.85 10.14 4.72
C LEU A 127 -7.24 9.60 5.04
N ILE A 128 -8.30 10.14 4.44
CA ILE A 128 -9.68 9.67 4.61
C ILE A 128 -10.20 9.03 3.31
N GLY A 129 -10.93 7.92 3.42
CA GLY A 129 -11.61 7.28 2.30
C GLY A 129 -10.70 6.45 1.40
N ARG A 130 -9.47 6.13 1.82
CA ARG A 130 -8.58 5.26 1.03
C ARG A 130 -8.95 3.78 1.22
N GLN A 131 -8.81 2.99 0.16
CA GLN A 131 -9.00 1.54 0.19
C GLN A 131 -7.87 0.85 0.95
N PHE A 132 -8.19 -0.29 1.59
CA PHE A 132 -7.22 -1.08 2.36
C PHE A 132 -6.44 -2.03 1.45
N TYR A 133 -5.12 -1.97 1.54
CA TYR A 133 -4.18 -2.89 0.93
C TYR A 133 -3.07 -3.17 1.93
N HIS A 134 -3.02 -4.38 2.49
CA HIS A 134 -2.04 -4.69 3.53
C HIS A 134 -0.60 -4.43 3.05
N GLY A 135 0.23 -3.82 3.89
CA GLY A 135 1.60 -3.46 3.54
C GLY A 135 1.75 -2.21 2.66
N VAL A 136 0.70 -1.82 1.92
CA VAL A 136 0.72 -0.66 1.00
C VAL A 136 -0.09 0.49 1.56
N LEU A 137 -1.38 0.30 1.76
CA LEU A 137 -2.34 1.26 2.32
C LEU A 137 -3.09 0.60 3.48
N ASP A 138 -2.49 0.64 4.66
CA ASP A 138 -3.04 0.04 5.88
C ASP A 138 -2.98 1.01 7.08
N CYS A 139 -3.32 0.50 8.27
CA CYS A 139 -3.30 1.27 9.51
C CYS A 139 -1.93 1.90 9.81
N TYR A 140 -0.81 1.22 9.52
CA TYR A 140 0.52 1.74 9.78
C TYR A 140 0.93 2.78 8.74
N THR A 141 0.71 2.51 7.44
CA THR A 141 0.94 3.52 6.39
C THR A 141 0.11 4.77 6.65
N LEU A 142 -1.13 4.65 7.13
CA LEU A 142 -1.94 5.82 7.50
C LEU A 142 -1.28 6.66 8.60
N VAL A 143 -0.75 6.03 9.64
CA VAL A 143 -0.01 6.72 10.71
C VAL A 143 1.23 7.41 10.14
N ARG A 144 2.01 6.72 9.28
CA ARG A 144 3.19 7.30 8.62
C ARG A 144 2.83 8.49 7.75
N ASP A 145 1.77 8.40 6.96
CA ASP A 145 1.29 9.47 6.10
C ASP A 145 0.79 10.68 6.89
N PHE A 146 0.05 10.44 7.98
CA PHE A 146 -0.37 11.52 8.88
C PHE A 146 0.85 12.26 9.44
N TYR A 147 1.82 11.54 9.99
CA TYR A 147 3.02 12.15 10.58
C TYR A 147 3.84 12.90 9.53
N ARG A 148 3.99 12.35 8.32
CA ARG A 148 4.70 13.03 7.23
C ARG A 148 4.01 14.34 6.84
N ARG A 149 2.68 14.34 6.70
CA ARG A 149 1.92 15.49 6.18
C ARG A 149 1.62 16.55 7.23
N GLU A 150 1.13 16.12 8.39
CA GLU A 150 0.61 17.02 9.42
C GLU A 150 1.69 17.44 10.43
N ARG A 151 2.78 16.65 10.54
CA ARG A 151 3.86 16.88 11.52
C ARG A 151 5.25 17.05 10.91
N ALA A 152 5.40 16.85 9.60
CA ALA A 152 6.71 16.84 8.92
C ALA A 152 7.70 15.81 9.50
N VAL A 153 7.19 14.71 10.06
CA VAL A 153 7.99 13.62 10.64
C VAL A 153 7.97 12.41 9.72
N VAL A 154 9.14 11.92 9.34
CA VAL A 154 9.28 10.69 8.53
C VAL A 154 9.48 9.51 9.48
N LEU A 155 8.44 8.70 9.62
CA LEU A 155 8.51 7.46 10.39
C LEU A 155 9.13 6.32 9.54
N PRO A 156 9.93 5.42 10.16
CA PRO A 156 10.47 4.25 9.48
C PRO A 156 9.34 3.37 8.90
N ASP A 157 9.64 2.63 7.84
CA ASP A 157 8.77 1.54 7.39
C ASP A 157 9.22 0.25 8.05
N PHE A 158 8.27 -0.55 8.51
CA PHE A 158 8.54 -1.87 9.05
C PHE A 158 7.86 -2.89 8.15
N GLU A 159 8.62 -3.93 7.81
CA GLU A 159 8.07 -5.12 7.15
C GLU A 159 7.01 -5.73 8.05
N ARG A 160 5.89 -6.12 7.43
CA ARG A 160 4.71 -6.65 8.11
C ARG A 160 3.98 -7.59 7.17
N GLU A 161 4.33 -8.87 7.24
CA GLU A 161 3.64 -9.90 6.46
C GLU A 161 2.14 -9.91 6.79
N ASP A 162 1.27 -10.21 5.83
CA ASP A 162 -0.16 -10.30 6.14
C ASP A 162 -0.43 -11.42 7.14
N GLY A 163 -1.32 -11.17 8.11
CA GLY A 163 -1.60 -12.12 9.18
C GLY A 163 -0.52 -12.27 10.25
N TRP A 164 0.51 -11.41 10.30
CA TRP A 164 1.59 -11.48 11.33
C TRP A 164 1.06 -11.59 12.77
N TRP A 165 -0.13 -11.04 13.05
CA TRP A 165 -0.78 -11.06 14.35
C TRP A 165 -1.37 -12.42 14.75
N GLU A 166 -1.37 -13.41 13.86
CA GLU A 166 -1.76 -14.79 14.17
C GLU A 166 -0.62 -15.58 14.84
N GLY A 167 0.61 -15.06 14.75
CA GLY A 167 1.79 -15.62 15.39
C GLY A 167 2.09 -15.04 16.77
N ASP A 168 3.38 -15.00 17.09
CA ASP A 168 3.93 -14.45 18.34
C ASP A 168 4.52 -13.04 18.21
N GLU A 169 4.43 -12.43 17.03
CA GLU A 169 4.93 -11.10 16.76
C GLU A 169 4.09 -10.00 17.42
N GLU A 170 4.75 -8.97 17.96
CA GLU A 170 4.13 -7.76 18.51
C GLU A 170 4.66 -6.51 17.78
N LEU A 171 4.43 -6.45 16.46
CA LEU A 171 4.99 -5.45 15.53
C LEU A 171 5.02 -4.03 16.10
N TYR A 172 3.89 -3.56 16.67
CA TYR A 172 3.83 -2.21 17.23
C TYR A 172 4.62 -2.07 18.52
N LEU A 173 4.50 -3.03 19.45
CA LEU A 173 5.16 -2.97 20.76
C LEU A 173 6.69 -3.09 20.61
N ASP A 174 7.16 -3.87 19.65
CA ASP A 174 8.58 -4.09 19.40
C ASP A 174 9.26 -2.91 18.70
N ASN A 175 8.49 -2.04 18.04
CA ASN A 175 9.03 -1.03 17.12
C ASN A 175 8.69 0.42 17.45
N PHE A 176 7.67 0.73 18.27
CA PHE A 176 7.28 2.12 18.51
C PHE A 176 8.43 2.99 19.05
N ALA A 177 9.26 2.45 19.95
CA ALA A 177 10.40 3.18 20.50
C ALA A 177 11.47 3.48 19.43
N LYS A 178 11.68 2.56 18.48
CA LYS A 178 12.59 2.73 17.34
C LYS A 178 12.07 3.80 16.38
N ALA A 179 10.74 3.93 16.25
CA ALA A 179 10.06 4.97 15.50
C ALA A 179 9.96 6.31 16.24
N GLY A 180 10.67 6.51 17.35
CA GLY A 180 10.74 7.79 18.04
C GLY A 180 9.60 8.05 19.04
N PHE A 181 8.76 7.06 19.31
CA PHE A 181 7.66 7.19 20.26
C PHE A 181 8.04 6.83 21.70
N VAL A 182 7.30 7.37 22.65
CA VAL A 182 7.28 6.96 24.06
C VAL A 182 5.85 6.70 24.50
N GLU A 183 5.68 5.80 25.46
CA GLU A 183 4.38 5.60 26.10
C GLU A 183 4.00 6.81 26.98
N VAL A 184 2.71 7.14 26.98
CA VAL A 184 2.15 8.21 27.81
C VAL A 184 0.91 7.72 28.56
N GLU A 185 0.73 8.21 29.79
CA GLU A 185 -0.39 7.86 30.67
C GLU A 185 -1.29 9.07 31.02
N ASP A 186 -0.98 10.25 30.47
CA ASP A 186 -1.68 11.51 30.74
C ASP A 186 -2.94 11.72 29.87
N GLY A 187 -3.45 10.63 29.28
CA GLY A 187 -4.54 10.64 28.31
C GLY A 187 -4.08 11.00 26.89
N PRO A 188 -4.92 10.74 25.87
CA PRO A 188 -4.58 11.01 24.49
C PRO A 188 -4.60 12.52 24.20
N LYS A 189 -3.61 12.99 23.45
CA LYS A 189 -3.51 14.35 22.89
C LYS A 189 -3.39 14.29 21.38
N THR A 190 -3.79 15.36 20.69
CA THR A 190 -3.77 15.40 19.22
C THR A 190 -2.40 15.03 18.67
N GLY A 191 -2.36 14.01 17.83
CA GLY A 191 -1.15 13.43 17.23
C GLY A 191 -0.71 12.12 17.88
N ASP A 192 -1.16 11.80 19.10
CA ASP A 192 -0.83 10.53 19.73
C ASP A 192 -1.33 9.36 18.90
N VAL A 193 -0.57 8.27 18.90
CA VAL A 193 -0.97 7.01 18.28
C VAL A 193 -1.59 6.12 19.35
N ILE A 194 -2.79 5.64 19.06
CA ILE A 194 -3.54 4.69 19.88
C ILE A 194 -3.27 3.30 19.32
N LEU A 195 -2.64 2.45 20.12
CA LEU A 195 -2.36 1.06 19.79
C LEU A 195 -3.44 0.15 20.36
N MET A 196 -4.02 -0.70 19.52
CA MET A 196 -5.24 -1.45 19.78
C MET A 196 -5.12 -2.93 19.41
N GLN A 197 -5.91 -3.77 20.09
CA GLN A 197 -6.14 -5.18 19.77
C GLN A 197 -7.47 -5.34 19.02
N LEU A 198 -7.46 -5.22 17.70
CA LEU A 198 -8.67 -5.32 16.88
C LEU A 198 -8.87 -6.77 16.41
N ARG A 199 -9.77 -7.48 17.08
CA ARG A 199 -10.10 -8.90 16.79
C ARG A 199 -8.87 -9.83 16.78
N SER A 200 -7.88 -9.51 17.61
CA SER A 200 -6.63 -10.26 17.76
C SER A 200 -6.18 -10.21 19.22
N ASP A 201 -5.40 -11.22 19.63
CA ASP A 201 -4.69 -11.23 20.91
C ASP A 201 -3.39 -10.42 20.87
N ARG A 202 -3.00 -9.91 19.69
CA ARG A 202 -1.83 -9.05 19.44
C ARG A 202 -2.26 -7.62 19.19
N VAL A 203 -1.39 -6.67 19.53
CA VAL A 203 -1.62 -5.25 19.25
C VAL A 203 -1.47 -5.01 17.75
N ASN A 204 -2.50 -5.30 16.97
CA ASN A 204 -2.46 -5.37 15.51
C ASN A 204 -2.96 -4.11 14.78
N HIS A 205 -3.50 -3.14 15.52
CA HIS A 205 -4.13 -1.97 14.90
C HIS A 205 -3.63 -0.68 15.54
N ALA A 206 -3.48 0.35 14.71
CA ALA A 206 -3.12 1.70 15.15
C ALA A 206 -4.06 2.75 14.55
N GLY A 207 -4.29 3.81 15.31
CA GLY A 207 -4.98 5.02 14.87
C GLY A 207 -4.32 6.25 15.46
N VAL A 208 -4.51 7.40 14.82
CA VAL A 208 -4.02 8.69 15.30
C VAL A 208 -5.17 9.41 16.00
N TYR A 209 -4.99 9.76 17.26
CA TYR A 209 -5.94 10.62 17.97
C TYR A 209 -5.83 12.06 17.44
N LEU A 210 -6.95 12.59 16.93
CA LEU A 210 -7.06 13.96 16.42
C LEU A 210 -7.63 14.91 17.47
N GLY A 211 -8.38 14.40 18.46
CA GLY A 211 -9.13 15.24 19.39
C GLY A 211 -10.19 16.05 18.63
N ALA A 212 -10.20 17.37 18.85
CA ALA A 212 -11.08 18.30 18.11
C ALA A 212 -10.45 18.87 16.82
N SER A 213 -9.22 18.47 16.48
CA SER A 213 -8.48 19.04 15.34
C SER A 213 -9.01 18.53 14.00
N SER A 214 -9.03 19.40 12.99
CA SER A 214 -9.24 19.02 11.59
C SER A 214 -7.94 18.58 10.94
N LEU A 215 -8.04 17.80 9.86
CA LEU A 215 -6.90 17.50 8.98
C LEU A 215 -6.75 18.62 7.95
N ALA A 216 -5.52 18.93 7.54
CA ALA A 216 -5.28 19.98 6.56
C ALA A 216 -5.99 19.69 5.22
N GLU A 217 -5.92 18.44 4.76
CA GLU A 217 -6.56 17.97 3.51
C GLU A 217 -8.09 17.89 3.59
N ALA A 218 -8.67 17.95 4.79
CA ALA A 218 -10.09 17.74 5.03
C ALA A 218 -10.70 18.80 5.95
N SER A 219 -10.17 20.02 5.91
CA SER A 219 -10.57 21.16 6.76
C SER A 219 -12.04 21.58 6.59
N HIS A 220 -12.67 21.20 5.49
CA HIS A 220 -14.07 21.46 5.17
C HIS A 220 -15.05 20.44 5.79
N LEU A 221 -14.56 19.29 6.29
CA LEU A 221 -15.42 18.27 6.87
C LEU A 221 -15.89 18.68 8.27
N HIS A 222 -17.09 18.23 8.64
CA HIS A 222 -17.60 18.45 9.98
C HIS A 222 -16.64 17.89 11.05
N PRO A 223 -16.41 18.63 12.15
CA PRO A 223 -15.63 18.13 13.27
C PRO A 223 -16.30 16.91 13.89
N VAL A 224 -15.48 15.93 14.27
CA VAL A 224 -15.89 14.80 15.09
C VAL A 224 -15.25 15.02 16.46
N PRO A 225 -16.01 15.14 17.56
CA PRO A 225 -15.45 15.30 18.89
C PRO A 225 -14.58 14.09 19.24
N ASP A 226 -13.44 14.34 19.88
CA ASP A 226 -12.49 13.31 20.30
C ASP A 226 -12.15 12.31 19.17
N ALA A 227 -11.93 12.80 17.97
CA ALA A 227 -11.77 11.94 16.80
C ALA A 227 -10.50 11.11 16.85
N MET A 228 -10.57 9.90 16.28
CA MET A 228 -9.44 9.07 15.90
C MET A 228 -9.50 8.80 14.40
N LEU A 229 -8.39 9.05 13.71
CA LEU A 229 -8.17 8.64 12.34
C LEU A 229 -7.59 7.21 12.34
N HIS A 230 -8.21 6.28 11.64
CA HIS A 230 -7.69 4.93 11.53
C HIS A 230 -8.09 4.28 10.20
N HIS A 231 -7.48 3.14 9.89
CA HIS A 231 -7.75 2.38 8.69
C HIS A 231 -7.85 0.91 9.05
N ALA A 232 -9.06 0.45 9.33
CA ALA A 232 -9.31 -0.93 9.73
C ALA A 232 -9.24 -1.88 8.52
N TYR A 233 -8.76 -3.10 8.76
CA TYR A 233 -8.64 -4.15 7.73
C TYR A 233 -9.96 -4.37 6.98
N GLY A 234 -9.93 -4.25 5.66
CA GLY A 234 -11.11 -4.44 4.79
C GLY A 234 -12.09 -3.26 4.74
N TYR A 235 -11.78 -2.12 5.38
CA TYR A 235 -12.62 -0.92 5.37
C TYR A 235 -11.88 0.28 4.76
N LEU A 236 -12.63 1.33 4.41
CA LEU A 236 -12.03 2.61 4.06
C LEU A 236 -11.44 3.27 5.30
N SER A 237 -10.36 4.05 5.13
CA SER A 237 -9.87 4.88 6.23
C SER A 237 -10.90 5.94 6.62
N GLU A 238 -11.05 6.19 7.92
CA GLU A 238 -12.10 7.07 8.42
C GLU A 238 -11.72 7.77 9.72
N ARG A 239 -12.51 8.79 10.07
CA ARG A 239 -12.47 9.45 11.37
C ARG A 239 -13.67 9.02 12.19
N VAL A 240 -13.43 8.45 13.35
CA VAL A 240 -14.47 7.97 14.29
C VAL A 240 -14.31 8.63 15.65
N PRO A 241 -15.38 8.78 16.44
CA PRO A 241 -15.24 9.17 17.85
C PRO A 241 -14.40 8.14 18.61
N TYR A 242 -13.37 8.60 19.31
CA TYR A 242 -12.58 7.76 20.20
C TYR A 242 -13.31 7.59 21.54
N GLY A 243 -13.64 6.34 21.87
CA GLY A 243 -14.41 5.97 23.05
C GLY A 243 -15.00 4.58 22.88
N GLY A 244 -15.87 4.17 23.81
CA GLY A 244 -16.62 2.91 23.72
C GLY A 244 -15.72 1.72 23.37
N TYR A 245 -16.04 1.05 22.25
CA TYR A 245 -15.28 -0.10 21.77
C TYR A 245 -13.79 0.22 21.53
N TRP A 246 -13.46 1.36 20.90
CA TRP A 246 -12.08 1.74 20.61
C TRP A 246 -11.24 1.92 21.88
N ALA A 247 -11.82 2.55 22.91
CA ALA A 247 -11.16 2.69 24.20
C ALA A 247 -10.98 1.33 24.91
N GLN A 248 -11.97 0.42 24.82
CA GLN A 248 -11.89 -0.92 25.43
C GLN A 248 -10.79 -1.80 24.84
N ILE A 249 -10.53 -1.67 23.53
CA ILE A 249 -9.49 -2.45 22.85
C ILE A 249 -8.13 -1.75 22.82
N THR A 250 -8.03 -0.54 23.38
CA THR A 250 -6.75 0.17 23.50
C THR A 250 -5.85 -0.56 24.49
N ARG A 251 -4.57 -0.70 24.13
CA ARG A 251 -3.52 -1.28 24.98
C ARG A 251 -2.44 -0.30 25.36
N LYS A 252 -2.15 0.66 24.47
CA LYS A 252 -1.12 1.65 24.71
C LYS A 252 -1.44 2.93 23.96
N ILE A 253 -1.11 4.07 24.56
CA ILE A 253 -1.09 5.36 23.87
C ILE A 253 0.37 5.80 23.83
N ILE A 254 0.83 6.15 22.63
CA ILE A 254 2.22 6.53 22.39
C ILE A 254 2.28 7.92 21.76
N ARG A 255 3.26 8.71 22.18
CA ARG A 255 3.51 10.08 21.72
C ARG A 255 4.88 10.18 21.10
N HIS A 256 4.98 10.77 19.91
CA HIS A 256 6.27 10.99 19.28
C HIS A 256 7.07 12.03 20.08
N LYS A 257 8.38 11.82 20.26
CA LYS A 257 9.22 12.68 21.11
C LYS A 257 9.27 14.14 20.65
N GLU A 258 9.03 14.41 19.37
CA GLU A 258 8.94 15.78 18.84
C GLU A 258 7.66 16.52 19.25
N LEU A 259 6.68 15.83 19.85
CA LEU A 259 5.43 16.40 20.36
C LEU A 259 5.42 16.52 21.90
N LEU A 260 6.55 16.22 22.56
CA LEU A 260 6.72 16.37 24.01
C LEU A 260 7.06 17.80 24.42
#